data_AF-A0A1W1EJ43-F1
#
_entry.id   AF-A0A1W1EJ43-F1
#
_cell.length_a   1.000
_cell.length_b   1.000
_cell.length_c   1.000
_cell.angle_alpha   90.00
_cell.angle_beta   90.00
_cell.angle_gamma   90.00
#
_symmetry.space_group_name_H-M   'P 1'
#
loop_
_entity.id
_entity.type
_entity.pdbx_description
1 polymer ?
#
loop_
_entity_poly.entity_id
_entity_poly.type
_entity_poly.pdbx_seq_one_letter_code
_entity_poly.pdbx_strand_id
1 'polypeptide(L)'
;MIQELKKQIIKMFREFLIYHNKSLEFRARIITLVIQVDNQNQDCKDRVLKAVAKATYPNDTRRANFLIDNVEENIDKILINNGLDYQHLIMRIEKQIKHNPKLIDKIDIPVLKLFKQCIEDEENLIYHDRVIRFLENIKEEYSDH
;
A
#
# COMPACT_ATOMS: atom_id res chain seq x y z
N MET A 1 -9.65 21.07 33.97
CA MET A 1 -10.08 21.48 32.62
C MET A 1 -8.92 21.54 31.60
N ILE A 2 -7.91 22.41 31.75
CA ILE A 2 -6.83 22.54 30.74
C ILE A 2 -5.98 21.26 30.56
N GLN A 3 -5.73 20.50 31.65
CA GLN A 3 -4.97 19.26 31.58
C GLN A 3 -5.72 18.12 30.88
N GLU A 4 -7.05 18.08 30.98
CA GLU A 4 -7.87 17.09 30.26
C GLU A 4 -8.00 17.43 28.78
N LEU A 5 -8.15 18.72 28.45
CA LEU A 5 -8.12 19.21 27.08
C LEU A 5 -6.76 18.91 26.41
N LYS A 6 -5.64 19.14 27.09
CA LYS A 6 -4.30 18.77 26.60
C LYS A 6 -4.17 17.27 26.34
N LYS A 7 -4.68 16.42 27.25
CA LYS A 7 -4.66 14.96 27.05
C LYS A 7 -5.51 14.54 25.86
N GLN A 8 -6.70 15.13 25.67
CA GLN A 8 -7.55 14.86 24.51
C GLN A 8 -6.92 15.33 23.20
N ILE A 9 -6.30 16.52 23.18
CA ILE A 9 -5.56 17.05 22.03
C ILE A 9 -4.37 16.14 21.69
N ILE A 10 -3.55 15.75 22.68
CA ILE A 10 -2.43 14.83 22.45
C ILE A 10 -2.90 13.47 21.97
N LYS A 11 -4.01 12.95 22.51
CA LYS A 11 -4.61 11.69 22.07
C LYS A 11 -5.11 11.79 20.62
N MET A 12 -5.77 12.88 20.27
CA MET A 12 -6.24 13.19 18.92
C MET A 12 -5.09 13.35 17.93
N PHE A 13 -4.02 14.07 18.28
CA PHE A 13 -2.83 14.21 17.44
C PHE A 13 -2.08 12.88 17.30
N ARG A 14 -2.00 12.08 18.37
CA ARG A 14 -1.41 10.76 18.33
C ARG A 14 -2.21 9.83 17.43
N GLU A 15 -3.53 9.82 17.56
CA GLU A 15 -4.42 9.06 16.68
C GLU A 15 -4.31 9.55 15.24
N PHE A 16 -4.34 10.86 15.00
CA PHE A 16 -4.22 11.48 13.67
C PHE A 16 -2.86 11.17 13.00
N LEU A 17 -1.74 11.46 13.65
CA LEU A 17 -0.40 11.24 13.10
C LEU A 17 -0.08 9.75 12.92
N ILE A 18 -0.48 8.89 13.87
CA ILE A 18 -0.24 7.44 13.77
C ILE A 18 -1.20 6.80 12.74
N TYR A 19 -2.47 7.20 12.69
CA TYR A 19 -3.44 6.66 11.74
C TYR A 19 -3.13 7.06 10.30
N HIS A 20 -2.67 8.29 10.08
CA HIS A 20 -2.26 8.74 8.76
C HIS A 20 -1.03 8.00 8.25
N ASN A 21 -0.05 7.73 9.12
CA ASN A 21 1.11 6.93 8.73
C ASN A 21 0.75 5.47 8.51
N LYS A 22 -0.10 4.86 9.36
CA LYS A 22 -0.52 3.45 9.20
C LYS A 22 -1.29 3.19 7.91
N SER A 23 -2.22 4.08 7.54
CA SER A 23 -3.00 3.93 6.31
C SER A 23 -2.15 4.17 5.06
N LEU A 24 -1.18 5.09 5.11
CA LEU A 24 -0.26 5.34 4.00
C LEU A 24 0.72 4.17 3.84
N GLU A 25 1.33 3.71 4.94
CA GLU A 25 2.23 2.57 4.96
C GLU A 25 1.53 1.29 4.48
N PHE A 26 0.26 1.07 4.88
CA PHE A 26 -0.54 -0.03 4.37
C PHE A 26 -0.71 0.05 2.85
N ARG A 27 -1.10 1.21 2.31
CA ARG A 27 -1.20 1.41 0.85
C ARG A 27 0.12 1.18 0.14
N ALA A 28 1.23 1.67 0.71
CA ALA A 28 2.55 1.46 0.15
C ALA A 28 2.86 -0.04 0.02
N ARG A 29 2.57 -0.83 1.06
CA ARG A 29 2.78 -2.29 1.00
C ARG A 29 1.88 -2.99 -0.03
N ILE A 30 0.61 -2.60 -0.12
CA ILE A 30 -0.29 -3.14 -1.15
C ILE A 30 0.25 -2.83 -2.55
N ILE A 31 0.68 -1.60 -2.78
CA ILE A 31 1.26 -1.19 -4.06
C ILE A 31 2.57 -1.95 -4.33
N THR A 32 3.46 -2.08 -3.34
CA THR A 32 4.68 -2.88 -3.48
C THR A 32 4.39 -4.36 -3.76
N LEU A 33 3.29 -4.92 -3.25
CA LEU A 33 2.92 -6.31 -3.55
C LEU A 33 2.49 -6.48 -5.02
N VAL A 34 1.86 -5.45 -5.58
CA VAL A 34 1.36 -5.44 -6.96
C VAL A 34 2.47 -5.09 -7.95
N ILE A 35 3.36 -4.17 -7.59
CA ILE A 35 4.55 -3.85 -8.36
C ILE A 35 5.49 -5.04 -8.26
N GLN A 36 5.67 -5.74 -9.38
CA GLN A 36 6.73 -6.70 -9.44
C GLN A 36 8.08 -6.01 -9.39
N VAL A 37 8.88 -6.46 -8.46
CA VAL A 37 10.27 -6.09 -8.26
C VAL A 37 11.14 -6.89 -9.23
N ASP A 38 10.97 -6.60 -10.51
CA ASP A 38 11.90 -6.98 -11.57
C ASP A 38 12.31 -5.73 -12.36
N ASN A 39 13.45 -5.81 -13.04
CA ASN A 39 14.02 -4.65 -13.75
C ASN A 39 13.30 -4.33 -15.06
N GLN A 40 12.24 -5.07 -15.42
CA GLN A 40 11.52 -4.81 -16.65
C GLN A 40 10.58 -3.61 -16.47
N ASN A 41 10.58 -2.71 -17.46
CA ASN A 41 9.65 -1.59 -17.53
C ASN A 41 9.56 -0.68 -16.30
N GLN A 42 10.68 -0.44 -15.63
CA GLN A 42 10.75 0.44 -14.46
C GLN A 42 10.17 1.84 -14.75
N ASP A 43 10.48 2.43 -15.91
CA ASP A 43 9.92 3.72 -16.33
C ASP A 43 8.38 3.73 -16.39
N CYS A 44 7.78 2.61 -16.81
CA CYS A 44 6.34 2.46 -16.79
C CYS A 44 5.83 2.39 -15.36
N LYS A 45 6.43 1.54 -14.53
CA LYS A 45 6.03 1.34 -13.12
C LYS A 45 6.11 2.65 -12.35
N ASP A 46 7.17 3.43 -12.51
CA ASP A 46 7.36 4.73 -11.86
C ASP A 46 6.32 5.77 -12.30
N ARG A 47 6.00 5.81 -13.61
CA ARG A 47 4.97 6.69 -14.15
C ARG A 47 3.58 6.32 -13.62
N VAL A 48 3.26 5.03 -13.59
CA VAL A 48 1.99 4.53 -13.03
C VAL A 48 1.92 4.81 -11.53
N LEU A 49 2.98 4.56 -10.78
CA LEU A 49 3.07 4.85 -9.35
C LEU A 49 2.81 6.34 -9.05
N LYS A 50 3.42 7.25 -9.81
CA LYS A 50 3.17 8.70 -9.69
C LYS A 50 1.71 9.05 -9.96
N ALA A 51 1.11 8.44 -10.99
CA ALA A 51 -0.31 8.65 -11.30
C ALA A 51 -1.23 8.12 -10.18
N VAL A 52 -0.96 6.91 -9.68
CA VAL A 52 -1.68 6.27 -8.57
C VAL A 52 -1.57 7.10 -7.29
N ALA A 53 -0.38 7.60 -6.95
CA ALA A 53 -0.18 8.42 -5.76
C ALA A 53 -0.94 9.75 -5.85
N LYS A 54 -0.93 10.40 -7.02
CA LYS A 54 -1.70 11.62 -7.27
C LYS A 54 -3.21 11.37 -7.23
N ALA A 55 -3.68 10.25 -7.77
CA ALA A 55 -5.10 9.87 -7.71
C ALA A 55 -5.55 9.56 -6.27
N THR A 56 -4.67 8.94 -5.47
CA THR A 56 -4.93 8.63 -4.06
C THR A 56 -4.98 9.89 -3.18
N TYR A 57 -4.16 10.90 -3.50
CA TYR A 57 -4.04 12.15 -2.75
C TYR A 57 -4.09 13.39 -3.66
N PRO A 58 -5.23 13.70 -4.30
CA PRO A 58 -5.31 14.70 -5.37
C PRO A 58 -4.97 16.13 -4.94
N ASN A 59 -5.22 16.46 -3.67
CA ASN A 59 -4.98 17.78 -3.09
C ASN A 59 -3.86 17.79 -2.04
N ASP A 60 -3.11 16.69 -1.90
CA ASP A 60 -2.05 16.54 -0.90
C ASP A 60 -0.80 15.93 -1.54
N THR A 61 -0.09 16.78 -2.30
CA THR A 61 1.16 16.42 -2.98
C THR A 61 2.20 15.87 -2.01
N ARG A 62 2.22 16.35 -0.76
CA ARG A 62 3.15 15.84 0.25
C ARG A 62 2.85 14.39 0.56
N ARG A 63 1.59 14.02 0.82
CA ARG A 63 1.20 12.62 1.04
C ARG A 63 1.40 11.75 -0.20
N ALA A 64 1.16 12.29 -1.39
CA ALA A 64 1.46 11.59 -2.64
C ALA A 64 2.94 11.22 -2.73
N ASN A 65 3.85 12.18 -2.47
CA ASN A 65 5.29 11.93 -2.48
C ASN A 65 5.68 10.94 -1.37
N PHE A 66 5.17 11.09 -0.15
CA PHE A 66 5.45 10.14 0.93
C PHE A 66 5.01 8.71 0.58
N LEU A 67 3.89 8.54 -0.13
CA LEU A 67 3.45 7.23 -0.60
C LEU A 67 4.46 6.63 -1.60
N ILE A 68 4.95 7.43 -2.55
CA ILE A 68 5.99 7.03 -3.51
C ILE A 68 7.25 6.60 -2.77
N ASP A 69 7.78 7.45 -1.88
CA ASP A 69 9.00 7.18 -1.11
C ASP A 69 8.89 5.86 -0.31
N ASN A 70 7.72 5.60 0.29
CA ASN A 70 7.49 4.36 1.05
C ASN A 70 7.39 3.12 0.14
N VAL A 71 6.87 3.26 -1.07
CA VAL A 71 6.83 2.16 -2.05
C VAL A 71 8.26 1.83 -2.50
N GLU A 72 9.05 2.84 -2.86
CA GLU A 72 10.45 2.69 -3.27
C GLU A 72 11.28 2.06 -2.14
N GLU A 73 11.15 2.54 -0.89
CA GLU A 73 11.84 1.96 0.26
C GLU A 73 11.47 0.48 0.49
N ASN A 74 10.21 0.09 0.27
CA ASN A 74 9.81 -1.31 0.38
C ASN A 74 10.37 -2.17 -0.76
N ILE A 75 10.44 -1.63 -1.98
CA ILE A 75 11.06 -2.30 -3.14
C ILE A 75 12.54 -2.55 -2.87
N ASP A 76 13.27 -1.53 -2.40
CA ASP A 76 14.69 -1.65 -2.06
C ASP A 76 14.94 -2.72 -0.99
N LYS A 77 14.08 -2.78 0.04
CA LYS A 77 14.16 -3.81 1.09
C LYS A 77 13.99 -5.23 0.53
N ILE A 78 13.12 -5.40 -0.47
CA ILE A 78 12.89 -6.68 -1.16
C ILE A 78 14.11 -7.04 -2.03
N LEU A 79 14.62 -6.11 -2.83
CA LEU A 79 15.77 -6.33 -3.71
C LEU A 79 17.04 -6.72 -2.94
N ILE A 80 17.32 -6.04 -1.84
CA ILE A 80 18.53 -6.24 -1.03
C ILE A 80 18.37 -7.47 -0.10
N ASN A 81 17.20 -8.12 -0.12
CA ASN A 81 16.85 -9.26 0.74
C ASN A 81 17.09 -8.97 2.23
N ASN A 82 16.77 -7.75 2.66
CA ASN A 82 17.07 -7.24 4.00
C ASN A 82 15.90 -7.44 4.97
N GLY A 83 15.42 -8.69 5.09
CA GLY A 83 14.35 -9.06 6.02
C GLY A 83 12.92 -8.70 5.57
N LEU A 84 12.73 -8.45 4.26
CA LEU A 84 11.42 -8.30 3.63
C LEU A 84 11.43 -9.06 2.30
N ASP A 85 10.57 -10.07 2.17
CA ASP A 85 10.23 -10.69 0.89
C ASP A 85 8.71 -10.59 0.66
N TYR A 86 8.22 -11.10 -0.47
CA TYR A 86 6.79 -11.07 -0.79
C TYR A 86 5.93 -11.84 0.22
N GLN A 87 6.42 -12.95 0.78
CA GLN A 87 5.68 -13.72 1.80
C GLN A 87 5.56 -12.90 3.09
N HIS A 88 6.63 -12.26 3.51
CA HIS A 88 6.63 -11.34 4.66
C HIS A 88 5.71 -10.13 4.42
N LEU A 89 5.64 -9.62 3.19
CA LEU A 89 4.75 -8.51 2.82
C LEU A 89 3.28 -8.93 2.95
N ILE A 90 2.92 -10.11 2.42
CA ILE A 90 1.58 -10.71 2.54
C ILE A 90 1.21 -10.88 4.01
N MET A 91 2.08 -11.53 4.81
CA MET A 91 1.83 -11.72 6.25
C MET A 91 1.64 -10.40 6.99
N ARG A 92 2.40 -9.35 6.62
CA ARG A 92 2.26 -8.01 7.22
C ARG A 92 0.93 -7.35 6.85
N ILE A 93 0.47 -7.51 5.61
CA ILE A 93 -0.83 -7.01 5.14
C ILE A 93 -1.97 -7.68 5.91
N GLU A 94 -1.98 -9.01 5.98
CA GLU A 94 -3.00 -9.78 6.70
C GLU A 94 -3.03 -9.40 8.19
N LYS A 95 -1.86 -9.31 8.83
CA LYS A 95 -1.75 -8.89 10.23
C LYS A 95 -2.29 -7.48 10.46
N GLN A 96 -2.08 -6.56 9.53
CA GLN A 96 -2.59 -5.19 9.62
C GLN A 96 -4.12 -5.15 9.49
N ILE A 97 -4.68 -5.91 8.55
CA ILE A 97 -6.13 -6.01 8.34
C ILE A 97 -6.79 -6.64 9.58
N LYS A 98 -6.25 -7.75 10.08
CA LYS A 98 -6.73 -8.40 11.30
C LYS A 98 -6.72 -7.46 12.52
N HIS A 99 -5.72 -6.58 12.62
CA HIS A 99 -5.63 -5.62 13.71
C HIS A 99 -6.53 -4.39 13.51
N ASN A 100 -6.77 -3.98 12.26
CA ASN A 100 -7.62 -2.86 11.90
C ASN A 100 -8.38 -3.16 10.60
N PRO A 101 -9.58 -3.78 10.70
CA PRO A 101 -10.36 -4.19 9.53
C PRO A 101 -10.69 -3.04 8.57
N LYS A 102 -10.81 -1.81 9.06
CA LYS A 102 -11.05 -0.59 8.23
C LYS A 102 -9.94 -0.30 7.21
N LEU A 103 -8.79 -0.97 7.29
CA LEU A 103 -7.76 -0.89 6.25
C LEU A 103 -8.21 -1.55 4.94
N ILE A 104 -9.22 -2.41 4.97
CA ILE A 104 -9.79 -3.04 3.78
C ILE A 104 -10.33 -2.03 2.76
N ASP A 105 -10.84 -0.89 3.25
CA ASP A 105 -11.31 0.24 2.44
C ASP A 105 -10.17 0.96 1.71
N LYS A 106 -8.91 0.65 2.05
CA LYS A 106 -7.73 1.28 1.43
C LYS A 106 -7.20 0.45 0.26
N ILE A 107 -7.71 -0.78 0.07
CA ILE A 107 -7.41 -1.61 -1.10
C ILE A 107 -8.31 -1.15 -2.25
N ASP A 108 -7.73 -0.45 -3.21
CA ASP A 108 -8.40 0.04 -4.42
C ASP A 108 -8.02 -0.84 -5.62
N ILE A 109 -8.80 -1.90 -5.84
CA ILE A 109 -8.53 -2.90 -6.89
C ILE A 109 -8.45 -2.27 -8.29
N PRO A 110 -9.38 -1.39 -8.72
CA PRO A 110 -9.26 -0.71 -10.01
C PRO A 110 -7.95 0.04 -10.20
N VAL A 111 -7.50 0.77 -9.16
CA VAL A 111 -6.23 1.51 -9.20
C VAL A 111 -5.04 0.56 -9.28
N LEU A 112 -5.05 -0.55 -8.56
CA LEU A 112 -3.97 -1.54 -8.58
C LEU A 112 -3.87 -2.26 -9.93
N LYS A 113 -4.99 -2.53 -10.60
CA LYS A 113 -5.00 -3.14 -11.94
C LYS A 113 -4.31 -2.29 -13.01
N LEU A 114 -4.08 -1.00 -12.77
CA LEU A 114 -3.34 -0.12 -13.69
C LEU A 114 -1.88 -0.55 -13.89
N PHE A 115 -1.28 -1.26 -12.93
CA PHE A 115 0.10 -1.74 -13.07
C PHE A 115 0.24 -2.87 -14.10
N LYS A 116 -0.86 -3.54 -14.46
CA LYS A 116 -0.91 -4.56 -15.53
C LYS A 116 -0.34 -4.06 -16.85
N GLN A 117 -0.48 -2.76 -17.15
CA GLN A 117 -0.01 -2.17 -18.41
C GLN A 117 1.53 -2.12 -18.53
N CYS A 118 2.25 -2.35 -17.44
CA CYS A 118 3.71 -2.34 -17.43
C CYS A 118 4.34 -3.74 -17.54
N ILE A 119 3.52 -4.78 -17.64
CA ILE A 119 3.95 -6.17 -17.69
C ILE A 119 3.96 -6.66 -19.14
N GLU A 120 5.07 -7.23 -19.58
CA GLU A 120 5.26 -7.71 -20.96
C GLU A 120 5.20 -9.24 -21.09
N ASP A 121 5.69 -9.98 -20.09
CA ASP A 121 5.71 -11.43 -20.12
C ASP A 121 4.54 -12.07 -19.36
N GLU A 122 4.22 -13.29 -19.79
CA GLU A 122 3.05 -14.04 -19.31
C GLU A 122 3.20 -14.50 -17.85
N GLU A 123 4.41 -14.87 -17.41
CA GLU A 123 4.65 -15.34 -16.04
C GLU A 123 4.34 -14.24 -15.02
N ASN A 124 4.86 -13.05 -15.30
CA ASN A 124 4.62 -11.86 -14.52
C ASN A 124 3.16 -11.41 -14.54
N LEU A 125 2.47 -11.60 -15.68
CA LEU A 125 1.05 -11.33 -15.78
C LEU A 125 0.23 -12.25 -14.88
N ILE A 126 0.58 -13.53 -14.86
CA ILE A 126 -0.04 -14.54 -13.98
C ILE A 126 0.20 -14.19 -12.51
N TYR A 127 1.42 -13.79 -12.14
CA TYR A 127 1.71 -13.34 -10.78
C TYR A 127 0.85 -12.14 -10.38
N HIS A 128 0.82 -11.11 -11.23
CA HIS A 128 -0.01 -9.92 -10.99
C HIS A 128 -1.48 -10.28 -10.79
N ASP A 129 -2.05 -11.09 -11.68
CA ASP A 129 -3.46 -11.50 -11.58
C ASP A 129 -3.73 -12.34 -10.32
N ARG A 130 -2.76 -13.15 -9.85
CA ARG A 130 -2.85 -13.87 -8.57
C ARG A 130 -2.84 -12.92 -7.37
N VAL A 131 -1.97 -11.92 -7.36
CA VAL A 131 -1.93 -10.89 -6.31
C VAL A 131 -3.24 -10.12 -6.25
N ILE A 132 -3.76 -9.70 -7.41
CA ILE A 132 -5.04 -9.01 -7.49
C ILE A 132 -6.17 -9.88 -6.93
N ARG A 133 -6.23 -11.17 -7.32
CA ARG A 133 -7.23 -12.11 -6.79
C ARG A 133 -7.11 -12.31 -5.28
N PHE A 134 -5.88 -12.41 -4.76
CA PHE A 134 -5.65 -12.49 -3.32
C PHE A 134 -6.23 -11.28 -2.58
N LEU A 135 -6.02 -10.07 -3.12
CA LEU A 135 -6.55 -8.84 -2.53
C LEU A 135 -8.08 -8.74 -2.65
N GLU A 136 -8.67 -9.20 -3.76
CA GLU A 136 -10.11 -9.30 -3.94
C GLU A 136 -10.73 -10.25 -2.89
N ASN A 137 -10.17 -11.46 -2.72
CA ASN A 137 -10.63 -12.42 -1.73
C ASN A 137 -10.56 -11.87 -0.29
N ILE A 138 -9.47 -11.18 0.05
CA ILE A 138 -9.34 -10.53 1.35
C ILE A 138 -10.39 -9.42 1.54
N LYS A 139 -10.71 -8.66 0.49
CA LYS A 139 -11.80 -7.69 0.58
C LYS A 139 -13.13 -8.37 0.85
N GLU A 140 -13.44 -9.46 0.15
CA GLU A 140 -14.67 -10.22 0.36
C GLU A 140 -14.77 -10.75 1.79
N GLU A 141 -13.72 -11.40 2.30
CA GLU A 141 -13.69 -11.98 3.65
C GLU A 141 -13.95 -10.94 4.76
N TYR A 142 -13.47 -9.71 4.60
CA TYR A 142 -13.55 -8.67 5.63
C TYR A 142 -14.61 -7.59 5.35
N SER A 143 -15.35 -7.66 4.24
CA SER A 143 -16.46 -6.72 3.94
C SER A 143 -17.79 -7.13 4.59
N ASP A 144 -17.92 -8.39 5.02
CA ASP A 144 -19.13 -8.95 5.65
C ASP A 144 -19.14 -8.83 7.20
N HIS A 145 -18.25 -8.01 7.77
CA HIS A 145 -18.08 -7.80 9.23
C HIS A 145 -17.99 -6.32 9.60
#